data_AF-A0A928HQK0-F1
#
_entry.id   AF-A0A928HQK0-F1
#
_cell.length_a   1.000
_cell.length_b   1.000
_cell.length_c   1.000
_cell.angle_alpha   90.00
_cell.angle_beta   90.00
_cell.angle_gamma   90.00
#
_symmetry.space_group_name_H-M   'P 1'
#
loop_
_entity.id
_entity.type
_entity.pdbx_description
1 polymer ?
#
loop_
_entity_poly.entity_id
_entity_poly.type
_entity_poly.pdbx_seq_one_letter_code
_entity_poly.pdbx_strand_id
1 'polypeptide(L)'
;MYLHENPNEMAQLIAATAEFFSRAEAYIEKDYYAMMVLREAVSRNPRFVFKGGTCLSKCYHAIERFSEDVDLGLAGAEFRRQSRHIYDLRKLQEFVEFDDGLAQLFSTVRKQRFGKSRCLSADSAIDLAATIQELAEKDVYKRDYHETTVDLLYDEMPYEEAVKALLAISAFVKGIDWNE
;
A
#
# COMPACT_ATOMS: atom_id res chain seq x y z
N MET A 1 -23.48 -12.75 21.15
CA MET A 1 -23.90 -11.45 21.68
C MET A 1 -22.85 -10.44 21.31
N TYR A 2 -23.22 -9.49 20.46
CA TYR A 2 -22.37 -8.38 20.05
C TYR A 2 -22.87 -7.10 20.72
N LEU A 3 -21.96 -6.24 21.16
CA LEU A 3 -22.31 -4.99 21.83
C LEU A 3 -23.26 -4.09 21.01
N HIS A 4 -23.13 -4.06 19.68
CA HIS A 4 -24.03 -3.31 18.81
C HIS A 4 -25.48 -3.84 18.73
N GLU A 5 -25.76 -5.02 19.29
CA GLU A 5 -27.12 -5.52 19.46
C GLU A 5 -27.89 -4.76 20.56
N ASN A 6 -27.17 -4.03 21.43
CA ASN A 6 -27.73 -3.18 22.50
C ASN A 6 -27.27 -1.71 22.32
N PRO A 7 -27.94 -0.90 21.48
CA PRO A 7 -27.47 0.45 21.13
C PRO A 7 -27.27 1.39 22.33
N ASN A 8 -28.13 1.29 23.35
CA ASN A 8 -28.03 2.12 24.56
C ASN A 8 -26.78 1.79 25.38
N GLU A 9 -26.50 0.50 25.56
CA GLU A 9 -25.32 0.01 26.28
C GLU A 9 -24.04 0.32 25.50
N MET A 10 -24.09 0.15 24.17
CA MET A 10 -22.99 0.51 23.28
C MET A 10 -22.64 1.99 23.37
N ALA A 11 -23.63 2.89 23.31
CA ALA A 11 -23.40 4.33 23.42
C ALA A 11 -22.76 4.72 24.77
N GLN A 12 -23.24 4.13 25.87
CA GLN A 12 -22.66 4.37 27.20
C GLN A 12 -21.20 3.92 27.29
N LEU A 13 -20.88 2.73 26.75
CA LEU A 13 -19.52 2.21 26.75
C LEU A 13 -18.60 3.01 25.81
N ILE A 14 -19.11 3.45 24.65
CA ILE A 14 -18.37 4.33 23.74
C ILE A 14 -18.00 5.63 24.45
N ALA A 15 -18.96 6.29 25.09
CA ALA A 15 -18.72 7.56 25.81
C ALA A 15 -17.71 7.38 26.95
N ALA A 16 -17.88 6.36 27.80
CA ALA A 16 -16.96 6.09 28.90
C ALA A 16 -15.54 5.76 28.42
N THR A 17 -15.42 5.00 27.33
CA THR A 17 -14.12 4.64 26.74
C THR A 17 -13.45 5.85 26.08
N ALA A 18 -14.23 6.67 25.39
CA ALA A 18 -13.77 7.92 24.77
C ALA A 18 -13.20 8.88 25.81
N GLU A 19 -13.88 9.04 26.95
CA GLU A 19 -13.41 9.83 28.08
C GLU A 19 -12.11 9.26 28.65
N PHE A 20 -12.08 7.96 28.97
CA PHE A 20 -10.91 7.30 29.56
C PHE A 20 -9.65 7.44 28.70
N PHE A 21 -9.77 7.24 27.38
CA PHE A 21 -8.63 7.34 26.46
C PHE A 21 -8.40 8.75 25.92
N SER A 22 -9.23 9.74 26.29
CA SER A 22 -9.20 11.09 25.72
C SER A 22 -9.23 11.08 24.19
N ARG A 23 -10.21 10.35 23.61
CA ARG A 23 -10.42 10.22 22.16
C ARG A 23 -11.87 10.58 21.81
N ALA A 24 -12.11 10.93 20.55
CA ALA A 24 -13.48 11.12 20.06
C ALA A 24 -14.23 9.79 20.02
N GLU A 25 -15.51 9.80 20.40
CA GLU A 25 -16.40 8.62 20.39
C GLU A 25 -16.42 7.90 19.04
N ALA A 26 -16.40 8.66 17.94
CA ALA A 26 -16.35 8.11 16.58
C ALA A 26 -15.14 7.20 16.34
N TYR A 27 -13.99 7.47 16.98
CA TYR A 27 -12.82 6.59 16.88
C TYR A 27 -13.00 5.29 17.66
N ILE A 28 -13.68 5.34 18.81
CA ILE A 28 -13.98 4.16 19.62
C ILE A 28 -14.97 3.25 18.88
N GLU A 29 -16.04 3.84 18.34
CA GLU A 29 -17.04 3.11 17.55
C GLU A 29 -16.42 2.45 16.31
N LYS A 30 -15.60 3.21 15.58
CA LYS A 30 -14.89 2.69 14.41
C LYS A 30 -13.94 1.54 14.77
N ASP A 31 -13.16 1.67 15.84
CA ASP A 31 -12.25 0.62 16.31
C ASP A 31 -13.01 -0.66 16.67
N TYR A 32 -14.16 -0.52 17.34
CA TYR A 32 -15.05 -1.64 17.67
C TYR A 32 -15.49 -2.41 16.42
N TYR A 33 -16.02 -1.72 15.40
CA TYR A 33 -16.45 -2.36 14.17
C TYR A 33 -15.29 -2.94 13.35
N ALA A 34 -14.13 -2.27 13.34
CA ALA A 34 -12.92 -2.81 12.71
C ALA A 34 -12.50 -4.16 13.33
N MET A 35 -12.50 -4.25 14.66
CA MET A 35 -12.21 -5.50 15.38
C MET A 35 -13.26 -6.58 15.13
N MET A 36 -14.52 -6.19 15.00
CA MET A 36 -15.59 -7.11 14.62
C MET A 36 -15.41 -7.69 13.22
N VAL A 37 -15.10 -6.86 12.23
CA VAL A 37 -14.83 -7.32 10.86
C VAL A 37 -13.65 -8.30 10.85
N LEU A 38 -12.57 -7.99 11.58
CA LEU A 38 -11.43 -8.90 11.73
C LEU A 38 -11.83 -10.24 12.34
N ARG A 39 -12.61 -10.22 13.44
CA ARG A 39 -13.11 -11.42 14.10
C ARG A 39 -13.93 -12.29 13.15
N GLU A 40 -14.85 -11.69 12.42
CA GLU A 40 -15.72 -12.40 11.47
C GLU A 40 -14.93 -12.93 10.27
N ALA A 41 -13.99 -12.14 9.73
CA ALA A 41 -13.16 -12.55 8.61
C ALA A 41 -12.33 -13.79 8.95
N VAL A 42 -11.62 -13.78 10.08
CA VAL A 42 -10.80 -14.92 10.52
C VAL A 42 -11.67 -16.13 10.87
N SER A 43 -12.85 -15.93 11.48
CA SER A 43 -13.78 -17.02 11.79
C SER A 43 -14.29 -17.73 10.54
N ARG A 44 -14.49 -16.99 9.43
CA ARG A 44 -14.94 -17.54 8.15
C ARG A 44 -13.82 -18.15 7.34
N ASN A 45 -12.61 -17.62 7.43
CA ASN A 45 -11.45 -18.13 6.72
C ASN A 45 -10.18 -17.96 7.58
N PRO A 46 -9.69 -19.03 8.23
CA PRO A 46 -8.55 -18.96 9.13
C PRO A 46 -7.23 -18.65 8.42
N ARG A 47 -7.22 -18.61 7.08
CA ARG A 47 -6.06 -18.15 6.32
C ARG A 47 -5.90 -16.63 6.33
N PHE A 48 -6.89 -15.86 6.77
CA PHE A 48 -6.68 -14.42 6.93
C PHE A 48 -5.67 -14.17 8.06
N VAL A 49 -4.63 -13.40 7.73
CA VAL A 49 -3.56 -13.01 8.64
C VAL A 49 -3.63 -11.50 8.81
N PHE A 50 -3.74 -11.04 10.05
CA PHE A 50 -3.73 -9.62 10.37
C PHE A 50 -2.30 -9.05 10.23
N LYS A 51 -2.18 -7.95 9.50
CA LYS A 51 -0.91 -7.32 9.11
C LYS A 51 -0.96 -5.81 9.35
N GLY A 52 0.08 -5.12 8.88
CA GLY A 52 0.13 -3.66 8.82
C GLY A 52 0.37 -2.97 10.14
N GLY A 53 0.09 -1.66 10.17
CA GLY A 53 0.34 -0.82 11.35
C GLY A 53 -0.57 -1.17 12.53
N THR A 54 -1.78 -1.64 12.24
CA THR A 54 -2.80 -1.92 13.25
C THR A 54 -2.49 -3.21 14.02
N CYS A 55 -1.86 -4.22 13.41
CA CYS A 55 -1.41 -5.39 14.16
C CYS A 55 -0.21 -5.06 15.08
N LEU A 56 0.66 -4.12 14.68
CA LEU A 56 1.76 -3.67 15.52
C LEU A 56 1.28 -2.98 16.80
N SER A 57 0.20 -2.19 16.73
CA SER A 57 -0.38 -1.55 17.92
C SER A 57 -1.25 -2.51 18.74
N LYS A 58 -2.09 -3.33 18.10
CA LYS A 58 -3.10 -4.15 18.79
C LYS A 58 -2.61 -5.53 19.25
N CYS A 59 -1.67 -6.15 18.54
CA CYS A 59 -1.19 -7.51 18.86
C CYS A 59 0.20 -7.49 19.51
N TYR A 60 1.08 -6.61 19.03
CA TYR A 60 2.47 -6.55 19.50
C TYR A 60 2.74 -5.41 20.48
N HIS A 61 1.81 -4.46 20.62
CA HIS A 61 1.98 -3.24 21.43
C HIS A 61 3.30 -2.50 21.15
N ALA A 62 3.78 -2.57 19.91
CA ALA A 62 5.07 -2.03 19.50
C ALA A 62 5.01 -0.52 19.18
N ILE A 63 3.81 0.02 18.94
CA ILE A 63 3.58 1.43 18.63
C ILE A 63 2.29 1.92 19.32
N GLU A 64 2.31 3.18 19.77
CA GLU A 64 1.15 3.84 20.40
C GLU A 64 0.53 4.88 19.45
N ARG A 65 -0.12 4.38 18.39
CA ARG A 65 -0.90 5.24 17.48
C ARG A 65 -2.25 4.62 17.18
N PHE A 66 -3.26 5.48 17.04
CA PHE A 66 -4.51 5.08 16.42
C PHE A 66 -4.25 4.77 14.94
N SER A 67 -4.84 3.68 14.46
CA SER A 67 -4.70 3.25 13.07
C SER A 67 -6.10 3.02 12.53
N GLU A 68 -6.43 3.77 11.48
CA GLU A 68 -7.74 3.73 10.84
C GLU A 68 -7.91 2.49 9.95
N ASP A 69 -6.80 2.00 9.39
CA ASP A 69 -6.81 0.93 8.39
C ASP A 69 -6.80 -0.47 9.03
N VAL A 70 -7.38 -1.45 8.33
CA VAL A 70 -7.30 -2.87 8.68
C VAL A 70 -6.64 -3.64 7.55
N ASP A 71 -5.37 -3.98 7.75
CA ASP A 71 -4.60 -4.72 6.76
C ASP A 71 -4.74 -6.24 6.98
N LEU A 72 -5.31 -6.93 6.00
CA LEU A 72 -5.40 -8.39 5.99
C LEU A 72 -4.57 -8.97 4.84
N GLY A 73 -3.78 -10.00 5.15
CA GLY A 73 -3.21 -10.89 4.14
C GLY A 73 -3.89 -12.25 4.15
N LEU A 74 -3.61 -13.08 3.15
CA LEU A 74 -4.05 -14.47 3.10
C LEU A 74 -2.84 -15.39 3.12
N ALA A 75 -2.76 -16.28 4.10
CA ALA A 75 -1.68 -17.26 4.24
C ALA A 75 -1.71 -18.26 3.07
N GLY A 76 -0.55 -18.53 2.49
CA GLY A 76 -0.39 -19.45 1.37
C GLY A 76 -0.92 -18.94 0.02
N ALA A 77 -1.33 -17.68 -0.06
CA ALA A 77 -1.67 -17.03 -1.32
C ALA A 77 -0.48 -16.21 -1.83
N GLU A 78 0.03 -16.55 -3.01
CA GLU A 78 0.87 -15.65 -3.78
C GLU A 78 -0.05 -14.63 -4.45
N PHE A 79 -0.19 -13.46 -3.82
CA PHE A 79 -0.85 -12.34 -4.49
C PHE A 79 0.11 -11.79 -5.53
N ARG A 80 -0.25 -11.97 -6.80
CA ARG A 80 0.43 -11.33 -7.92
C ARG A 80 0.03 -9.87 -8.10
N ARG A 81 -0.57 -9.22 -7.09
CA ARG A 81 -1.05 -7.82 -7.08
C ARG A 81 0.09 -6.81 -7.15
N GLN A 82 0.81 -6.80 -8.25
CA GLN A 82 1.98 -5.96 -8.47
C GLN A 82 1.69 -4.87 -9.49
N SER A 83 0.62 -5.02 -10.30
CA SER A 83 0.34 -4.08 -11.38
C SER A 83 -0.41 -2.84 -10.94
N ARG A 84 -1.06 -2.80 -9.77
CA ARG A 84 -1.84 -1.62 -9.34
C ARG A 84 -1.01 -0.34 -9.33
N HIS A 85 0.25 -0.44 -8.91
CA HIS A 85 1.16 0.71 -8.87
C HIS A 85 1.38 1.36 -10.24
N ILE A 86 1.24 0.63 -11.36
CA ILE A 86 1.42 1.24 -12.69
C ILE A 86 0.27 2.21 -13.01
N TYR A 87 -0.95 1.91 -12.56
CA TYR A 87 -2.09 2.85 -12.63
C TYR A 87 -1.85 4.07 -11.74
N ASP A 88 -1.41 3.86 -10.49
CA ASP A 88 -1.18 4.96 -9.55
C ASP A 88 -0.05 5.88 -10.06
N LEU A 89 1.03 5.31 -10.60
CA LEU A 89 2.11 6.07 -11.24
C LEU A 89 1.58 6.89 -12.43
N ARG A 90 0.72 6.31 -13.28
CA ARG A 90 0.13 7.03 -14.41
C ARG A 90 -0.73 8.22 -13.96
N LYS A 91 -1.47 8.08 -12.87
CA LYS A 91 -2.25 9.18 -12.27
C LYS A 91 -1.34 10.24 -11.65
N LEU A 92 -0.30 9.84 -10.93
CA LEU A 92 0.64 10.77 -10.30
C LEU A 92 1.41 11.61 -11.32
N GLN A 93 1.68 11.09 -12.51
CA GLN A 93 2.35 11.83 -13.59
C GLN A 93 1.59 13.09 -14.05
N GLU A 94 0.30 13.21 -13.75
CA GLU A 94 -0.48 14.43 -14.04
C GLU A 94 -0.16 15.56 -13.05
N PHE A 95 0.47 15.24 -11.92
CA PHE A 95 0.72 16.16 -10.81
C PHE A 95 2.20 16.28 -10.44
N VAL A 96 3.04 15.35 -10.90
CA VAL A 96 4.47 15.29 -10.57
C VAL A 96 5.28 15.64 -11.80
N GLU A 97 6.02 16.74 -11.70
CA GLU A 97 6.98 17.16 -12.72
C GLU A 97 8.24 16.28 -12.67
N PHE A 98 8.76 15.94 -13.84
CA PHE A 98 9.98 15.13 -13.98
C PHE A 98 11.17 16.08 -14.14
N ASP A 99 11.55 16.69 -13.02
CA ASP A 99 12.57 17.74 -12.94
C ASP A 99 13.83 17.27 -12.19
N ASP A 100 14.80 18.17 -12.05
CA ASP A 100 16.05 17.90 -11.34
C ASP A 100 15.82 17.61 -9.85
N GLY A 101 14.76 18.17 -9.26
CA GLY A 101 14.38 17.90 -7.87
C GLY A 101 13.97 16.44 -7.67
N LEU A 102 13.15 15.90 -8.58
CA LEU A 102 12.80 14.49 -8.59
C LEU A 102 14.04 13.62 -8.87
N ALA A 103 14.92 14.03 -9.79
CA ALA A 103 16.16 13.30 -10.08
C ALA A 103 17.04 13.18 -8.82
N GLN A 104 17.21 14.27 -8.08
CA GLN A 104 17.95 14.29 -6.81
C GLN A 104 17.31 13.37 -5.76
N LEU A 105 15.98 13.32 -5.71
CA LEU A 105 15.26 12.42 -4.82
C LEU A 105 15.53 10.95 -5.17
N PHE A 106 15.52 10.60 -6.47
CA PHE A 106 15.89 9.25 -6.94
C PHE A 106 17.30 8.87 -6.47
N SER A 107 18.30 9.73 -6.70
CA SER A 107 19.69 9.49 -6.25
C SER A 107 19.79 9.33 -4.74
N THR A 108 19.12 10.20 -3.98
CA THR A 108 19.09 10.15 -2.51
C THR A 108 18.50 8.84 -2.01
N VAL A 109 17.34 8.44 -2.54
CA VAL A 109 16.67 7.19 -2.15
C VAL A 109 17.52 5.98 -2.53
N ARG A 110 18.10 5.98 -3.73
CA ARG A 110 18.97 4.88 -4.19
C ARG A 110 20.16 4.69 -3.25
N LYS A 111 20.84 5.78 -2.88
CA LYS A 111 21.96 5.77 -1.92
C LYS A 111 21.56 5.25 -0.54
N GLN A 112 20.41 5.67 -0.01
CA GLN A 112 19.91 5.21 1.29
C GLN A 112 19.48 3.73 1.31
N ARG A 113 19.18 3.17 0.14
CA ARG A 113 18.71 1.79 -0.03
C ARG A 113 19.83 0.84 -0.45
N PHE A 114 20.97 1.36 -0.89
CA PHE A 114 22.14 0.59 -1.29
C PHE A 114 22.59 -0.39 -0.19
N GLY A 115 23.01 -1.60 -0.60
CA GLY A 115 23.50 -2.66 0.28
C GLY A 115 22.44 -3.39 1.11
N LYS A 116 21.15 -3.02 1.01
CA LYS A 116 20.07 -3.73 1.71
C LYS A 116 19.61 -4.93 0.89
N SER A 117 19.55 -6.10 1.53
CA SER A 117 19.24 -7.39 0.87
C SER A 117 17.91 -7.45 0.11
N ARG A 118 16.96 -6.56 0.40
CA ARG A 118 15.65 -6.47 -0.28
C ARG A 118 15.54 -5.30 -1.27
N CYS A 119 16.62 -4.56 -1.53
CA CYS A 119 16.61 -3.36 -2.36
C CYS A 119 17.53 -3.51 -3.58
N LEU A 120 17.27 -4.55 -4.39
CA LEU A 120 18.09 -4.87 -5.57
C LEU A 120 18.13 -3.72 -6.58
N SER A 121 17.04 -2.98 -6.75
CA SER A 121 16.98 -1.80 -7.63
C SER A 121 17.94 -0.67 -7.22
N ALA A 122 18.42 -0.68 -5.98
CA ALA A 122 19.39 0.30 -5.49
C ALA A 122 20.84 -0.12 -5.74
N ASP A 123 21.09 -1.37 -6.10
CA ASP A 123 22.43 -1.87 -6.40
C ASP A 123 23.00 -1.15 -7.64
N SER A 124 24.29 -0.82 -7.61
CA SER A 124 24.98 -0.15 -8.70
C SER A 124 25.20 -1.06 -9.90
N ALA A 125 25.15 -2.39 -9.72
CA ALA A 125 25.21 -3.36 -10.80
C ALA A 125 23.92 -3.42 -11.65
N ILE A 126 22.81 -2.84 -11.16
CA ILE A 126 21.52 -2.87 -11.84
C ILE A 126 21.32 -1.60 -12.68
N ASP A 127 21.14 -1.78 -13.98
CA ASP A 127 20.63 -0.73 -14.87
C ASP A 127 19.12 -0.59 -14.65
N LEU A 128 18.76 0.39 -13.82
CA LEU A 128 17.37 0.62 -13.43
C LEU A 128 16.50 1.04 -14.63
N ALA A 129 17.01 1.89 -15.52
CA ALA A 129 16.26 2.38 -16.67
C ALA A 129 15.98 1.22 -17.65
N ALA A 130 17.00 0.43 -17.98
CA ALA A 130 16.85 -0.75 -18.84
C ALA A 130 15.90 -1.78 -18.22
N THR A 131 16.01 -2.02 -16.90
CA THR A 131 15.11 -2.94 -16.19
C THR A 131 13.65 -2.49 -16.28
N ILE A 132 13.36 -1.20 -16.01
CA ILE A 132 11.99 -0.67 -16.09
C ILE A 132 11.46 -0.76 -17.53
N GLN A 133 12.30 -0.47 -18.52
CA GLN A 133 11.94 -0.57 -19.93
C GLN A 133 11.58 -2.02 -20.29
N GLU A 134 12.42 -2.98 -19.91
CA GLU A 134 12.19 -4.40 -20.16
C GLU A 134 10.88 -4.90 -19.53
N LEU A 135 10.56 -4.46 -18.30
CA LEU A 135 9.29 -4.81 -17.64
C LEU A 135 8.07 -4.33 -18.43
N ALA A 136 8.15 -3.15 -19.03
CA ALA A 136 7.10 -2.59 -19.87
C ALA A 136 7.00 -3.34 -21.22
N GLU A 137 8.13 -3.55 -21.90
CA GLU A 137 8.17 -4.21 -23.22
C GLU A 137 7.75 -5.68 -23.17
N LYS A 138 8.01 -6.36 -22.04
CA LYS A 138 7.62 -7.77 -21.84
C LYS A 138 6.21 -7.92 -21.27
N ASP A 139 5.44 -6.84 -21.14
CA ASP A 139 4.07 -6.86 -20.62
C ASP A 139 3.95 -7.60 -19.27
N VAL A 140 4.97 -7.52 -18.41
CA VAL A 140 5.10 -8.36 -17.19
C VAL A 140 3.88 -8.23 -16.27
N TYR A 141 3.29 -7.04 -16.24
CA TYR A 141 2.14 -6.70 -15.42
C TYR A 141 0.79 -6.86 -16.10
N LYS A 142 0.74 -7.09 -17.43
CA LYS A 142 -0.51 -7.03 -18.21
C LYS A 142 -1.57 -7.99 -17.72
N ARG A 143 -1.15 -9.23 -17.43
CA ARG A 143 -2.06 -10.27 -16.92
C ARG A 143 -2.65 -9.89 -15.56
N ASP A 144 -1.82 -9.53 -14.58
CA ASP A 144 -2.29 -9.10 -13.25
C ASP A 144 -3.16 -7.84 -13.34
N TYR A 145 -2.87 -6.97 -14.31
CA TYR A 145 -3.64 -5.75 -14.50
C TYR A 145 -5.09 -6.07 -14.86
N HIS A 146 -5.29 -6.94 -15.85
CA HIS A 146 -6.62 -7.35 -16.28
C HIS A 146 -7.32 -8.30 -15.30
N GLU A 147 -6.60 -9.23 -14.68
CA GLU A 147 -7.19 -10.21 -13.75
C GLU A 147 -7.50 -9.63 -12.37
N THR A 148 -6.79 -8.57 -11.95
CA THR A 148 -6.92 -8.05 -10.58
C THR A 148 -7.07 -6.53 -10.49
N THR A 149 -6.28 -5.76 -11.24
CA THR A 149 -6.21 -4.30 -11.02
C THR A 149 -7.43 -3.57 -11.55
N VAL A 150 -7.97 -3.98 -12.70
CA VAL A 150 -9.13 -3.34 -13.34
C VAL A 150 -10.32 -3.25 -12.37
N ASP A 151 -10.59 -4.31 -11.62
CA ASP A 151 -11.69 -4.35 -10.64
C ASP A 151 -11.50 -3.41 -9.43
N LEU A 152 -10.29 -2.86 -9.25
CA LEU A 152 -9.93 -1.97 -8.15
C LEU A 152 -9.78 -0.50 -8.60
N LEU A 153 -9.98 -0.20 -9.88
CA LEU A 153 -9.81 1.16 -10.40
C LEU A 153 -10.99 2.06 -10.00
N TYR A 154 -10.69 3.33 -9.76
CA TYR A 154 -11.72 4.35 -9.52
C TYR A 154 -12.31 4.88 -10.84
N ASP A 155 -11.51 4.89 -11.90
CA ASP A 155 -11.88 5.28 -13.25
C ASP A 155 -11.22 4.37 -14.28
N GLU A 156 -11.79 4.32 -15.49
CA GLU A 156 -11.36 3.40 -16.54
C GLU A 156 -10.00 3.82 -17.12
N MET A 157 -9.03 2.91 -17.05
CA MET A 157 -7.70 3.09 -17.64
C MET A 157 -7.25 1.79 -18.31
N PRO A 158 -7.10 1.77 -19.65
CA PRO A 158 -6.51 0.62 -20.34
C PRO A 158 -5.07 0.37 -19.91
N TYR A 159 -4.63 -0.89 -19.93
CA TYR A 159 -3.26 -1.27 -19.58
C TYR A 159 -2.23 -0.53 -20.45
N GLU A 160 -2.51 -0.40 -21.74
CA GLU A 160 -1.67 0.29 -22.72
C GLU A 160 -1.48 1.78 -22.39
N GLU A 161 -2.40 2.39 -21.66
CA GLU A 161 -2.25 3.75 -21.14
C GLU A 161 -1.48 3.76 -19.82
N ALA A 162 -1.79 2.84 -18.92
CA ALA A 162 -1.14 2.74 -17.61
C ALA A 162 0.37 2.43 -17.73
N VAL A 163 0.75 1.54 -18.66
CA VAL A 163 2.15 1.11 -18.85
C VAL A 163 3.04 2.24 -19.39
N LYS A 164 2.47 3.27 -20.03
CA LYS A 164 3.23 4.46 -20.46
C LYS A 164 3.94 5.14 -19.29
N ALA A 165 3.42 5.00 -18.07
CA ALA A 165 4.08 5.50 -16.89
C ALA A 165 5.47 4.90 -16.71
N LEU A 166 5.61 3.59 -16.90
CA LEU A 166 6.91 2.91 -16.81
C LEU A 166 7.88 3.39 -17.89
N LEU A 167 7.41 3.59 -19.11
CA LEU A 167 8.24 4.07 -20.22
C LEU A 167 8.76 5.49 -19.96
N ALA A 168 7.88 6.39 -19.48
CA ALA A 168 8.27 7.74 -19.12
C ALA A 168 9.25 7.77 -17.94
N ILE A 169 9.03 6.96 -16.91
CA ILE A 169 9.96 6.83 -15.77
C ILE A 169 11.30 6.26 -16.25
N SER A 170 11.32 5.23 -17.09
CA SER A 170 12.56 4.67 -17.64
C SER A 170 13.36 5.73 -18.40
N ALA A 171 12.71 6.50 -19.27
CA ALA A 171 13.35 7.57 -20.02
C ALA A 171 13.94 8.64 -19.09
N PHE A 172 13.22 9.02 -18.03
CA PHE A 172 13.68 9.97 -17.03
C PHE A 172 14.89 9.45 -16.25
N VAL A 173 14.77 8.24 -15.69
CA VAL A 173 15.81 7.56 -14.90
C VAL A 173 17.10 7.37 -15.70
N LYS A 174 17.00 7.17 -17.02
CA LYS A 174 18.16 7.08 -17.93
C LYS A 174 18.99 8.36 -17.99
N GLY A 175 18.37 9.51 -17.77
CA GLY A 175 19.01 10.83 -17.79
C GLY A 175 19.66 11.21 -16.45
N ILE A 176 19.44 10.45 -15.37
CA ILE A 176 19.97 10.77 -14.04
C ILE A 176 21.46 10.39 -13.98
N ASP A 177 22.29 11.32 -13.54
CA ASP A 177 23.66 11.03 -13.10
C ASP A 177 23.62 10.48 -11.67
N TRP A 178 24.06 9.24 -11.49
CA TRP A 178 24.04 8.54 -10.20
C TRP A 178 25.28 8.84 -9.34
N ASN A 179 26.23 9.63 -9.83
CA ASN A 179 27.52 9.86 -9.18
C ASN A 179 27.52 11.01 -8.16
N GLU A 180 26.38 11.65 -7.88
CA GLU A 180 26.21 12.70 -6.85
C GLU A 180 25.86 12.14 -5.43
#